data_AF-A0A966YWM5-F1
#
_entry.id   AF-A0A966YWM5-F1
#
_cell.length_a   1.000
_cell.length_b   1.000
_cell.length_c   1.000
_cell.angle_alpha   90.00
_cell.angle_beta   90.00
_cell.angle_gamma   90.00
#
_symmetry.space_group_name_H-M   'P 1'
#
loop_
_entity.id
_entity.type
_entity.pdbx_description
1 polymer ?
#
loop_
_entity_poly.entity_id
_entity_poly.type
_entity_poly.pdbx_seq_one_letter_code
_entity_poly.pdbx_strand_id
1 'polypeptide(L)'
;MKFFIVCPGGLEAVLAQELEEIVTRPEIKALGRSSIEPAPSSLTGGIGVEGPLALSMAINLYSRIASRVLLKMTDEPYKSEDDLYRQAKAIGWEDWFSSNQTLRVDITAQRSPLKSL
;
A
#
# COMPACT_ATOMS: atom_id res chain seq x y z
N MET A 1 8.86 2.24 -6.05
CA MET A 1 8.26 2.35 -4.70
C MET A 1 7.17 1.30 -4.60
N LYS A 2 6.93 0.73 -3.41
CA LYS A 2 5.93 -0.33 -3.22
C LYS A 2 4.66 0.23 -2.60
N PHE A 3 3.52 -0.17 -3.16
CA PHE A 3 2.19 0.23 -2.73
C PHE A 3 1.33 -1.00 -2.49
N PHE A 4 0.32 -0.84 -1.65
CA PHE A 4 -0.75 -1.82 -1.47
C PHE A 4 -2.09 -1.16 -1.77
N ILE A 5 -2.79 -1.69 -2.76
CA ILE A 5 -4.07 -1.15 -3.25
C ILE A 5 -5.20 -1.96 -2.64
N VAL A 6 -5.92 -1.35 -1.70
CA VAL A 6 -6.94 -2.02 -0.90
C VAL A 6 -8.27 -2.07 -1.65
N CYS A 7 -8.94 -3.22 -1.68
CA CYS A 7 -10.30 -3.36 -2.21
C CYS A 7 -11.16 -4.26 -1.30
N PRO A 8 -12.50 -4.22 -1.46
CA PRO A 8 -13.37 -5.23 -0.86
C PRO A 8 -12.94 -6.65 -1.28
N GLY A 9 -13.01 -7.59 -0.33
CA GLY A 9 -12.65 -8.99 -0.60
C GLY A 9 -13.54 -9.59 -1.70
N GLY A 10 -12.93 -10.28 -2.65
CA GLY A 10 -13.56 -10.87 -3.82
C GLY A 10 -13.44 -10.00 -5.08
N LEU A 11 -13.00 -8.75 -4.95
CA LEU A 11 -12.80 -7.84 -6.08
C LEU A 11 -11.34 -7.75 -6.53
N GLU A 12 -10.42 -8.53 -5.94
CA GLU A 12 -9.01 -8.48 -6.27
C GLU A 12 -8.76 -8.75 -7.77
N ALA A 13 -9.42 -9.75 -8.36
CA ALA A 13 -9.27 -10.04 -9.79
C ALA A 13 -9.73 -8.87 -10.68
N VAL A 14 -10.83 -8.19 -10.32
CA VAL A 14 -11.35 -7.06 -11.07
C VAL A 14 -10.47 -5.83 -10.88
N LEU A 15 -9.96 -5.61 -9.66
CA LEU A 15 -8.98 -4.58 -9.37
C LEU A 15 -7.69 -4.80 -10.18
N ALA A 16 -7.20 -6.03 -10.27
CA ALA A 16 -6.00 -6.35 -11.06
C ALA A 16 -6.17 -5.90 -12.52
N GLN A 17 -7.32 -6.22 -13.12
CA GLN A 17 -7.64 -5.80 -14.49
C GLN A 17 -7.69 -4.27 -14.62
N GLU A 18 -8.36 -3.58 -13.69
CA GLU A 18 -8.43 -2.11 -13.71
C GLU A 18 -7.05 -1.46 -13.54
N LEU A 19 -6.19 -2.02 -12.69
CA LEU A 19 -4.82 -1.54 -12.50
C LEU A 19 -3.98 -1.70 -13.78
N GLU A 20 -4.13 -2.81 -14.51
CA GLU A 20 -3.48 -3.01 -15.81
C GLU A 20 -3.95 -1.97 -16.84
N GLU A 21 -5.26 -1.68 -16.89
CA GLU A 21 -5.82 -0.63 -17.74
C GLU A 21 -5.26 0.76 -17.39
N ILE A 22 -5.10 1.07 -16.10
CA ILE A 22 -4.51 2.34 -15.65
C ILE A 22 -3.03 2.43 -16.02
N VAL A 23 -2.25 1.37 -15.79
CA VAL A 23 -0.80 1.32 -16.05
C VAL A 23 -0.51 1.43 -17.55
N THR A 24 -1.37 0.92 -18.42
CA THR A 24 -1.16 0.97 -19.87
C THR A 24 -1.41 2.33 -20.50
N ARG A 25 -2.01 3.28 -19.78
CA ARG A 25 -2.25 4.64 -20.25
C ARG A 25 -0.95 5.33 -20.68
N PRO A 26 -0.90 6.02 -21.83
CA PRO A 26 0.32 6.63 -22.35
C PRO A 26 1.01 7.57 -21.36
N GLU A 27 0.23 8.41 -20.70
CA GLU A 27 0.70 9.38 -19.71
C GLU A 27 1.32 8.69 -18.48
N ILE A 28 0.88 7.49 -18.12
CA ILE A 28 1.40 6.75 -16.97
C ILE A 28 2.63 5.93 -17.37
N LYS A 29 2.58 5.27 -18.53
CA LYS A 29 3.73 4.56 -19.10
C LYS A 29 4.96 5.45 -19.27
N ALA A 30 4.75 6.72 -19.63
CA ALA A 30 5.83 7.69 -19.79
C ALA A 30 6.55 8.04 -18.47
N LEU A 31 5.91 7.81 -17.32
CA LEU A 31 6.44 8.22 -16.00
C LEU A 31 7.37 7.18 -15.38
N GLY A 32 7.42 5.96 -15.93
CA GLY A 32 8.38 4.94 -15.52
C GLY A 32 7.85 3.53 -15.57
N ARG A 33 8.70 2.59 -15.14
CA ARG A 33 8.36 1.17 -15.04
C ARG A 33 7.44 0.93 -13.85
N SER A 34 6.47 0.06 -14.05
CA SER A 34 5.56 -0.42 -13.02
C SER A 34 5.43 -1.94 -13.07
N SER A 35 5.01 -2.52 -11.96
CA SER A 35 4.72 -3.94 -11.81
C SER A 35 3.50 -4.10 -10.93
N ILE A 36 2.54 -4.91 -11.36
CA ILE A 36 1.34 -5.25 -10.58
C ILE A 36 1.50 -6.71 -10.15
N GLU A 37 1.33 -6.99 -8.87
CA GLU A 37 1.29 -8.36 -8.38
C GLU A 37 0.03 -9.08 -8.90
N PRO A 38 0.11 -10.37 -9.23
CA PRO A 38 -1.06 -11.11 -9.69
C PRO A 38 -2.14 -11.12 -8.61
N ALA A 39 -3.41 -11.20 -9.04
CA ALA A 39 -4.52 -11.36 -8.11
C ALA A 39 -4.28 -12.57 -7.18
N PRO A 40 -4.28 -12.38 -5.86
CA PRO A 40 -3.96 -13.45 -4.93
C PRO A 40 -5.03 -14.55 -4.96
N SER A 41 -4.60 -15.79 -4.72
CA SER A 41 -5.50 -16.96 -4.68
C SER A 41 -6.37 -17.02 -3.43
N SER A 42 -6.05 -16.21 -2.42
CA SER A 42 -6.82 -16.03 -1.19
C SER A 42 -7.24 -14.56 -1.04
N LEU A 43 -8.28 -14.32 -0.24
CA LEU A 43 -8.78 -12.98 0.05
C LEU A 43 -7.79 -12.22 0.94
N THR A 44 -6.90 -11.46 0.32
CA THR A 44 -5.94 -10.58 1.00
C THR A 44 -6.50 -9.17 1.23
N GLY A 45 -7.58 -8.80 0.53
CA GLY A 45 -8.17 -7.46 0.58
C GLY A 45 -7.39 -6.40 -0.20
N GLY A 46 -6.53 -6.81 -1.14
CA GLY A 46 -5.82 -5.87 -2.00
C GLY A 46 -4.68 -6.47 -2.82
N ILE A 47 -4.06 -5.63 -3.64
CA ILE A 47 -3.01 -5.99 -4.59
C ILE A 47 -1.75 -5.16 -4.37
N GLY A 48 -0.59 -5.81 -4.38
CA GLY A 48 0.70 -5.13 -4.37
C GLY A 48 1.02 -4.50 -5.73
N VAL A 49 1.50 -3.26 -5.72
CA VAL A 49 1.91 -2.54 -6.91
C VAL A 49 3.27 -1.90 -6.67
N GLU A 50 4.17 -2.00 -7.63
CA GLU A 50 5.43 -1.29 -7.63
C GLU A 50 5.49 -0.28 -8.77
N GLY A 51 5.95 0.94 -8.49
CA GLY A 51 6.09 1.98 -9.50
C GLY A 51 6.53 3.33 -8.95
N PRO A 52 6.51 4.38 -9.78
CA PRO A 52 6.74 5.76 -9.34
C PRO A 52 5.56 6.29 -8.50
N LEU A 53 5.78 7.35 -7.71
CA LEU A 53 4.70 8.01 -6.94
C LEU A 53 3.55 8.49 -7.84
N ALA A 54 3.85 8.90 -9.06
CA ALA A 54 2.81 9.33 -10.00
C ALA A 54 1.83 8.19 -10.37
N LEU A 55 2.27 6.92 -10.32
CA LEU A 55 1.37 5.78 -10.51
C LEU A 55 0.34 5.70 -9.36
N SER A 56 0.76 5.89 -8.11
CA SER A 56 -0.19 5.87 -6.98
C SER A 56 -1.20 7.02 -7.07
N MET A 57 -0.78 8.18 -7.56
CA MET A 57 -1.69 9.30 -7.84
C MET A 57 -2.68 8.96 -8.96
N ALA A 58 -2.22 8.32 -10.03
CA ALA A 58 -3.08 7.89 -11.14
C ALA A 58 -4.10 6.83 -10.69
N ILE A 59 -3.71 5.90 -9.82
CA ILE A 59 -4.64 4.92 -9.23
C ILE A 59 -5.71 5.64 -8.40
N ASN A 60 -5.34 6.61 -7.56
CA ASN A 60 -6.32 7.41 -6.81
C ASN A 60 -7.29 8.18 -7.73
N LEU A 61 -6.82 8.62 -8.90
CA LEU A 61 -7.62 9.40 -9.83
C LEU A 61 -8.58 8.54 -10.66
N TYR A 62 -8.13 7.39 -11.13
CA TYR A 62 -8.84 6.60 -12.15
C TYR A 62 -9.51 5.33 -11.62
N SER A 63 -9.05 4.78 -10.50
CA SER A 63 -9.62 3.54 -9.98
C SER A 63 -11.03 3.77 -9.45
N ARG A 64 -11.94 2.86 -9.78
CA ARG A 64 -13.32 2.82 -9.25
C ARG A 64 -13.50 1.72 -8.22
N ILE A 65 -12.51 0.83 -8.09
CA ILE A 65 -12.55 -0.35 -7.23
C ILE A 65 -11.69 -0.17 -5.98
N ALA A 66 -10.54 0.52 -6.11
CA ALA A 66 -9.65 0.76 -5.00
C ALA A 66 -10.32 1.65 -3.95
N SER A 67 -10.32 1.18 -2.71
CA SER A 67 -10.80 1.93 -1.55
C SER A 67 -9.70 2.77 -0.90
N ARG A 68 -8.44 2.31 -0.95
CA ARG A 68 -7.25 3.01 -0.44
C ARG A 68 -6.02 2.65 -1.25
N VAL A 69 -5.13 3.62 -1.42
CA VAL A 69 -3.79 3.42 -2.01
C VAL A 69 -2.76 3.71 -0.93
N LEU A 70 -2.11 2.67 -0.42
CA LEU A 70 -1.19 2.78 0.71
C LEU A 70 0.24 2.66 0.22
N LEU A 71 1.11 3.60 0.61
CA LEU A 71 2.56 3.42 0.46
C LEU A 71 3.04 2.44 1.53
N LYS A 72 3.76 1.40 1.09
CA LYS A 72 4.32 0.39 1.98
C LYS A 72 5.71 0.83 2.44
N MET A 73 5.81 1.21 3.72
CA MET A 73 7.05 1.71 4.33
C MET A 73 8.00 0.58 4.71
N THR A 74 7.48 -0.44 5.40
CA THR A 74 8.23 -1.62 5.84
C THR A 74 7.36 -2.87 5.72
N ASP A 75 7.99 -4.04 5.66
CA ASP A 75 7.34 -5.35 5.75
C ASP A 75 8.34 -6.35 6.30
N GLU A 76 8.27 -6.51 7.62
CA GLU A 76 9.19 -7.33 8.39
C GLU A 76 8.43 -8.13 9.45
N PRO A 77 8.89 -9.36 9.77
CA PRO A 77 8.33 -10.10 10.88
C PRO A 77 8.62 -9.39 12.22
N TYR A 78 7.75 -9.60 13.21
CA TYR A 78 7.92 -9.12 14.57
C TYR A 78 7.65 -10.24 15.57
N LYS A 79 8.24 -10.16 16.77
CA LYS A 79 7.97 -11.08 17.88
C LYS A 79 7.47 -10.38 19.13
N SER A 80 7.84 -9.12 19.29
CA SER A 80 7.52 -8.28 20.44
C SER A 80 7.12 -6.88 20.02
N GLU A 81 6.53 -6.12 20.94
CA GLU A 81 6.21 -4.70 20.74
C GLU A 81 7.48 -3.86 20.48
N ASP A 82 8.61 -4.26 21.06
CA ASP A 82 9.89 -3.58 20.87
C ASP A 82 10.42 -3.70 19.43
N ASP A 83 10.15 -4.83 18.75
CA ASP A 83 10.50 -4.99 17.34
C ASP A 83 9.72 -4.00 16.47
N LEU A 84 8.41 -3.83 16.73
CA LEU A 84 7.57 -2.86 16.02
C LEU A 84 8.07 -1.43 16.27
N TYR A 85 8.43 -1.10 17.51
CA TYR A 85 8.98 0.21 17.83
C TYR A 85 10.29 0.49 17.08
N ARG A 86 11.21 -0.48 17.07
CA ARG A 86 12.49 -0.34 16.35
C ARG A 86 12.28 -0.19 14.84
N GLN A 87 11.40 -0.98 14.24
CA GLN A 87 11.08 -0.90 12.82
C GLN A 87 10.42 0.44 12.45
N ALA A 88 9.42 0.87 13.24
CA ALA A 88 8.76 2.15 13.02
C ALA A 88 9.73 3.33 13.18
N LYS A 89 10.61 3.30 14.19
CA LYS A 89 11.62 4.35 14.42
C LYS A 89 12.68 4.41 13.32
N ALA A 90 12.97 3.30 12.65
CA ALA A 90 13.97 3.25 11.57
C ALA A 90 13.49 3.87 10.26
N ILE A 91 12.19 4.14 10.12
CA ILE A 91 11.65 4.89 8.97
C ILE A 91 12.10 6.36 9.07
N GLY A 92 12.64 6.90 7.98
CA GLY A 92 12.92 8.34 7.84
C GLY A 92 11.62 9.14 7.70
N TRP A 93 10.90 9.34 8.80
CA TRP A 93 9.61 10.06 8.81
C TRP A 93 9.73 11.49 8.30
N GLU A 94 10.89 12.11 8.46
CA GLU A 94 11.23 13.45 7.97
C GLU A 94 11.17 13.59 6.45
N ASP A 95 11.30 12.49 5.70
CA ASP A 95 11.12 12.48 4.25
C ASP A 95 9.63 12.64 3.86
N TRP A 96 8.70 12.46 4.81
CA TRP A 96 7.26 12.39 4.58
C TRP A 96 6.48 13.49 5.30
N PHE A 97 6.91 13.86 6.50
CA PHE A 97 6.21 14.78 7.37
C PHE A 97 7.15 15.85 7.95
N SER A 98 6.67 17.08 7.96
CA SER A 98 7.27 18.17 8.73
C SER A 98 6.71 18.21 10.16
N SER A 99 7.44 18.86 11.08
CA SER A 99 7.00 19.07 12.46
C SER A 99 5.70 19.88 12.62
N ASN A 100 5.24 20.54 11.55
CA ASN A 100 4.03 21.35 11.54
C ASN A 100 2.78 20.57 11.12
N GLN A 101 2.92 19.32 10.72
CA GLN A 101 1.81 18.45 10.32
C GLN A 101 1.38 17.54 11.48
N THR A 102 0.09 17.23 11.54
CA THR A 102 -0.44 16.26 12.49
C THR A 102 -0.38 14.85 11.91
N LEU A 103 -0.10 13.86 12.75
CA LEU A 103 -0.14 12.44 12.40
C LEU A 103 -1.24 11.74 13.18
N ARG A 104 -2.02 10.89 12.50
CA ARG A 104 -2.92 9.91 13.11
C ARG A 104 -2.38 8.52 12.82
N VAL A 105 -2.41 7.66 13.83
CA VAL A 105 -2.01 6.25 13.71
C VAL A 105 -3.25 5.39 13.88
N ASP A 106 -3.52 4.55 12.89
CA ASP A 106 -4.55 3.52 12.94
C ASP A 106 -3.87 2.14 12.86
N ILE A 107 -4.36 1.20 13.67
CA ILE A 107 -3.81 -0.16 13.76
C ILE A 107 -4.88 -1.15 13.33
N THR A 108 -4.51 -2.08 12.45
CA THR A 108 -5.32 -3.28 12.14
C THR A 108 -4.49 -4.50 12.49
N ALA A 109 -5.01 -5.34 13.38
CA ALA A 109 -4.35 -6.55 13.83
C ALA A 109 -5.35 -7.71 13.82
N GLN A 110 -4.97 -8.83 13.20
CA GLN A 110 -5.76 -10.05 13.20
C GLN A 110 -4.94 -11.17 13.84
N ARG A 111 -5.50 -11.83 14.86
CA ARG A 111 -4.83 -12.90 15.63
C ARG A 111 -3.43 -12.51 16.11
N SER A 112 -3.24 -11.23 16.48
CA SER A 112 -1.93 -10.75 16.96
C SER A 112 -1.60 -11.38 18.31
N PRO A 113 -0.34 -11.79 18.53
CA PRO A 113 0.12 -12.30 19.83
C PRO A 113 0.36 -11.18 20.85
N LEU A 114 0.34 -9.90 20.42
CA LEU A 114 0.62 -8.76 21.28
C LEU A 114 -0.61 -8.40 22.12
N LYS A 115 -0.36 -7.89 23.32
CA LYS A 115 -1.46 -7.46 24.20
C LYS A 115 -2.00 -6.11 23.74
N SER A 116 -3.32 -5.97 23.74
CA SER A 116 -3.94 -4.64 23.62
C SER A 116 -3.64 -3.86 24.90
N LEU A 117 -3.16 -2.63 24.74
CA LEU A 117 -3.03 -1.65 25.82
C LEU A 117 -4.39 -1.02 26.15
#